data_AF-R1G0K7-F1
#
_entry.id   AF-R1G0K7-F1
#
_cell.length_a   1.000
_cell.length_b   1.000
_cell.length_c   1.000
_cell.angle_alpha   90.00
_cell.angle_beta   90.00
_cell.angle_gamma   90.00
#
_symmetry.space_group_name_H-M   'P 1'
#
loop_
_entity.id
_entity.type
_entity.pdbx_description
1 polymer ?
#
loop_
_entity_poly.entity_id
_entity_poly.type
_entity_poly.pdbx_seq_one_letter_code
_entity_poly.pdbx_strand_id
1 'polypeptide(L)'
;HGTHVASTAGGRAYGVASGATIVTVQVLSCGNTGSYAQVIAGIDWAVEDAAVRGLPAVISMSLGGEGRGQFDSAIDAAYDAGVLTVVAAGNENDDACKYSPSSTPAAITVGSIKQGDVKSSFSNHGACVDIHAPGSLIRAAWAESDKDVNTISGLTRRASFCLLFL
;
A
#
# COMPACT_ATOMS: atom_id res chain seq x y z
N HIS A 1 2.59 0.12 -12.13
CA HIS A 1 2.45 -0.23 -10.70
C HIS A 1 1.19 0.38 -10.10
N GLY A 2 1.09 1.71 -9.98
CA GLY A 2 -0.08 2.35 -9.38
C GLY A 2 -1.41 1.93 -9.95
N THR A 3 -1.51 1.87 -11.28
CA THR A 3 -2.69 1.37 -11.99
C THR A 3 -3.08 -0.05 -11.56
N HIS A 4 -2.09 -0.92 -11.31
CA HIS A 4 -2.32 -2.29 -10.88
C HIS A 4 -2.84 -2.35 -9.44
N VAL A 5 -2.21 -1.62 -8.52
CA VAL A 5 -2.66 -1.53 -7.12
C VAL A 5 -4.05 -0.90 -7.05
N ALA A 6 -4.27 0.22 -7.74
CA ALA A 6 -5.54 0.94 -7.75
C ALA A 6 -6.69 0.13 -8.34
N SER A 7 -6.42 -0.63 -9.41
CA SER A 7 -7.43 -1.51 -9.99
C SER A 7 -7.69 -2.77 -9.15
N THR A 8 -6.70 -3.28 -8.42
CA THR A 8 -6.89 -4.37 -7.44
C THR A 8 -7.72 -3.90 -6.24
N ALA A 9 -7.52 -2.65 -5.84
CA ALA A 9 -8.25 -1.98 -4.78
C ALA A 9 -9.73 -1.74 -5.15
N GLY A 10 -9.99 -0.93 -6.18
CA GLY A 10 -11.34 -0.46 -6.52
C GLY A 10 -11.68 -0.49 -8.01
N GLY A 11 -10.92 -1.21 -8.82
CA GLY A 11 -11.22 -1.35 -10.25
C GLY A 11 -12.55 -2.08 -10.49
N ARG A 12 -13.27 -1.71 -11.55
CA ARG A 12 -14.58 -2.31 -11.87
C ARG A 12 -14.53 -3.83 -12.11
N ALA A 13 -13.46 -4.32 -12.73
CA ALA A 13 -13.35 -5.73 -13.14
C ALA A 13 -12.53 -6.60 -12.18
N TYR A 14 -11.51 -6.02 -11.52
CA TYR A 14 -10.53 -6.73 -10.70
C TYR A 14 -10.46 -6.20 -9.25
N GLY A 15 -11.27 -5.20 -8.91
CA GLY A 15 -11.24 -4.55 -7.62
C GLY A 15 -11.95 -5.35 -6.55
N VAL A 16 -11.34 -5.42 -5.37
CA VAL A 16 -11.98 -5.97 -4.17
C VAL A 16 -13.16 -5.11 -3.73
N ALA A 17 -13.03 -3.78 -3.85
CA ALA A 17 -14.04 -2.79 -3.52
C ALA A 17 -14.43 -1.96 -4.75
N SER A 18 -15.06 -2.59 -5.75
CA SER A 18 -15.36 -1.99 -7.07
C SER A 18 -16.31 -0.78 -7.09
N GLY A 19 -16.81 -0.34 -5.92
CA GLY A 19 -17.62 0.86 -5.74
C GLY A 19 -16.94 1.95 -4.93
N ALA A 20 -15.72 1.72 -4.45
CA ALA A 20 -14.98 2.71 -3.68
C ALA A 20 -14.41 3.81 -4.57
N THR A 21 -14.35 5.03 -4.05
CA THR A 21 -13.71 6.14 -4.74
C THR A 21 -12.20 6.02 -4.56
N ILE A 22 -11.45 6.12 -5.66
CA ILE A 22 -10.00 6.05 -5.63
C ILE A 22 -9.42 7.44 -5.83
N VAL A 23 -8.69 7.95 -4.84
CA VAL A 23 -7.85 9.15 -4.97
C VAL A 23 -6.39 8.72 -5.02
N THR A 24 -5.68 9.16 -6.07
CA THR A 24 -4.28 8.80 -6.28
C THR A 24 -3.35 9.92 -5.82
N VAL A 25 -2.49 9.63 -4.83
CA VAL A 25 -1.43 10.54 -4.41
C VAL A 25 -0.08 9.99 -4.88
N GLN A 26 0.56 10.69 -5.81
CA GLN A 26 1.84 10.26 -6.36
C GLN A 26 2.99 10.73 -5.46
N VAL A 27 3.60 9.79 -4.74
CA VAL A 27 4.74 10.05 -3.84
C VAL A 27 6.07 9.50 -4.36
N LEU A 28 6.04 8.67 -5.41
CA LEU A 28 7.24 8.12 -6.06
C LEU A 28 7.35 8.61 -7.51
N SER A 29 8.59 8.79 -7.97
CA SER A 29 8.93 9.12 -9.35
C SER A 29 8.69 7.95 -10.32
N CYS A 30 8.79 8.19 -11.62
CA CYS A 30 8.74 7.13 -12.64
C CYS A 30 9.86 6.09 -12.49
N GLY A 31 10.96 6.44 -11.79
CA GLY A 31 12.03 5.52 -11.40
C GLY A 31 11.68 4.65 -10.19
N ASN A 32 10.45 4.74 -9.66
CA ASN A 32 9.97 4.03 -8.47
C ASN A 32 10.70 4.42 -7.18
N THR A 33 11.23 5.64 -7.12
CA THR A 33 11.96 6.18 -5.97
C THR A 33 11.29 7.45 -5.46
N GLY A 34 11.42 7.69 -4.16
CA GLY A 34 10.93 8.90 -3.50
C GLY A 34 11.60 9.03 -2.13
N SER A 35 11.68 10.24 -1.62
CA SER A 35 12.23 10.48 -0.28
C SER A 35 11.17 10.21 0.79
N TYR A 36 11.62 9.91 2.01
CA TYR A 36 10.71 9.79 3.15
C TYR A 36 9.88 11.06 3.36
N ALA A 37 10.48 12.25 3.18
CA ALA A 37 9.78 13.52 3.28
C ALA A 37 8.65 13.66 2.23
N GLN A 38 8.85 13.18 0.99
CA GLN A 38 7.80 13.19 -0.03
C GLN A 38 6.64 12.26 0.31
N VAL A 39 6.95 11.08 0.85
CA VAL A 39 5.93 10.12 1.25
C VAL A 39 5.14 10.65 2.45
N ILE A 40 5.81 11.23 3.45
CA ILE A 40 5.17 11.87 4.61
C ILE A 40 4.25 13.01 4.15
N ALA A 41 4.72 13.90 3.28
CA ALA A 41 3.88 14.98 2.75
C ALA A 41 2.66 14.46 1.97
N GLY A 42 2.77 13.29 1.33
CA GLY A 42 1.63 12.63 0.69
C GLY A 42 0.62 12.01 1.68
N ILE A 43 1.08 11.53 2.84
CA ILE A 43 0.21 11.09 3.93
C ILE A 43 -0.54 12.30 4.49
N ASP A 44 0.19 13.37 4.82
CA ASP A 44 -0.39 14.60 5.39
C ASP A 44 -1.47 15.17 4.45
N TRP A 45 -1.18 15.26 3.14
CA TRP A 45 -2.14 15.71 2.15
C TRP A 45 -3.38 14.80 2.08
N ALA A 46 -3.22 13.48 2.17
CA ALA A 46 -4.34 12.55 2.12
C ALA A 46 -5.25 12.67 3.34
N VAL A 47 -4.67 12.92 4.52
CA VAL A 47 -5.43 13.19 5.75
C VAL A 47 -6.20 14.50 5.64
N GLU A 48 -5.57 15.55 5.11
CA GLU A 48 -6.24 16.85 4.86
C GLU A 48 -7.40 16.72 3.86
N ASP A 49 -7.20 16.02 2.73
CA ASP A 49 -8.25 15.78 1.73
C ASP A 49 -9.40 14.95 2.32
N ALA A 50 -9.10 13.92 3.10
CA ALA A 50 -10.12 13.14 3.81
C ALA A 50 -10.96 14.01 4.75
N ALA A 51 -10.32 14.88 5.52
CA ALA A 51 -10.99 15.79 6.44
C ALA A 51 -11.89 16.79 5.70
N VAL A 52 -11.43 17.36 4.57
CA VAL A 52 -12.21 18.27 3.74
C VAL A 52 -13.45 17.58 3.17
N ARG A 53 -13.33 16.31 2.78
CA ARG A 53 -14.45 15.53 2.22
C ARG A 53 -15.42 15.04 3.29
N GLY A 54 -14.96 14.85 4.52
CA GLY A 54 -15.79 14.38 5.64
C GLY A 54 -16.35 12.97 5.45
N LEU A 55 -15.67 12.14 4.66
CA LEU A 55 -16.04 10.73 4.43
C LEU A 55 -15.02 9.80 5.09
N PRO A 56 -15.40 8.58 5.49
CA PRO A 56 -14.46 7.58 5.97
C PRO A 56 -13.36 7.35 4.94
N ALA A 57 -12.12 7.25 5.40
CA ALA A 57 -11.00 7.13 4.49
C ALA A 57 -9.95 6.11 4.94
N VAL A 58 -9.34 5.44 3.96
CA VAL A 58 -8.24 4.48 4.18
C VAL A 58 -7.09 4.84 3.26
N ILE A 59 -5.90 5.00 3.82
CA ILE A 59 -4.65 5.14 3.09
C ILE A 59 -4.09 3.74 2.82
N SER A 60 -3.88 3.38 1.56
CA SER A 60 -3.18 2.15 1.18
C SER A 60 -1.83 2.48 0.57
N MET A 61 -0.74 2.00 1.15
CA MET A 61 0.64 2.29 0.74
C MET A 61 1.39 1.01 0.37
N SER A 62 1.55 0.76 -0.93
CA SER A 62 2.36 -0.35 -1.45
C SER A 62 3.80 0.07 -1.69
N LEU A 63 4.51 0.50 -0.63
CA LEU A 63 5.93 0.89 -0.64
C LEU A 63 6.61 0.35 0.61
N GLY A 64 7.93 0.34 0.57
CA GLY A 64 8.74 0.12 1.74
C GLY A 64 10.18 0.57 1.51
N GLY A 65 10.87 0.83 2.59
CA GLY A 65 12.31 1.08 2.64
C GLY A 65 12.91 0.45 3.89
N GLU A 66 14.23 0.28 3.88
CA GLU A 66 14.95 -0.18 5.07
C GLU A 66 14.86 0.84 6.21
N GLY A 67 14.92 0.33 7.45
CA GLY A 67 14.86 1.13 8.66
C GLY A 67 13.52 0.99 9.36
N ARG A 68 13.49 1.42 10.62
CA ARG A 68 12.34 1.31 11.50
C ARG A 68 11.87 2.69 11.93
N GLY A 69 10.56 2.89 11.95
CA GLY A 69 9.94 4.08 12.50
C GLY A 69 9.96 5.33 11.61
N GLN A 70 10.30 5.19 10.33
CA GLN A 70 10.47 6.37 9.45
C GLN A 70 9.15 7.09 9.14
N PHE A 71 8.02 6.41 9.35
CA PHE A 71 6.68 6.94 9.11
C PHE A 71 5.79 6.94 10.35
N ASP A 72 6.28 6.54 11.52
CA ASP A 72 5.47 6.34 12.73
C ASP A 72 4.68 7.59 13.07
N SER A 73 5.34 8.74 13.21
CA SER A 73 4.64 9.98 13.58
C SER A 73 3.57 10.41 12.57
N ALA A 74 3.77 10.17 11.27
CA ALA A 74 2.81 10.58 10.25
C ALA A 74 1.60 9.62 10.20
N ILE A 75 1.85 8.32 10.36
CA ILE A 75 0.80 7.30 10.39
C ILE A 75 0.02 7.35 11.70
N ASP A 76 0.69 7.58 12.84
CA ASP A 76 0.03 7.79 14.14
C ASP A 76 -0.90 9.01 14.05
N ALA A 77 -0.46 10.12 13.45
CA ALA A 77 -1.30 11.29 13.23
C ALA A 77 -2.48 11.01 12.30
N ALA A 78 -2.27 10.22 11.22
CA ALA A 78 -3.36 9.79 10.34
C ALA A 78 -4.38 8.91 11.09
N TYR A 79 -3.91 7.98 11.91
CA TYR A 79 -4.74 7.12 12.76
C TYR A 79 -5.57 7.94 13.75
N ASP A 80 -4.94 8.89 14.44
CA ASP A 80 -5.62 9.80 15.39
C ASP A 80 -6.66 10.70 14.69
N ALA A 81 -6.45 11.03 13.40
CA ALA A 81 -7.41 11.73 12.56
C ALA A 81 -8.53 10.82 12.01
N GLY A 82 -8.53 9.52 12.35
CA GLY A 82 -9.53 8.55 11.90
C GLY A 82 -9.29 8.00 10.49
N VAL A 83 -8.08 8.19 9.94
CA VAL A 83 -7.67 7.70 8.61
C VAL A 83 -6.75 6.49 8.79
N LEU A 84 -7.30 5.29 8.57
CA LEU A 84 -6.55 4.05 8.72
C LEU A 84 -5.50 3.89 7.62
N THR A 85 -4.29 3.49 7.98
CA THR A 85 -3.22 3.23 7.00
C THR A 85 -2.93 1.73 6.87
N VAL A 86 -2.95 1.21 5.65
CA VAL A 86 -2.65 -0.18 5.28
C VAL A 86 -1.36 -0.20 4.48
N VAL A 87 -0.40 -1.05 4.87
CA VAL A 87 0.96 -1.06 4.31
C VAL A 87 1.40 -2.45 3.90
N ALA A 88 2.32 -2.51 2.94
CA ALA A 88 2.97 -3.76 2.57
C ALA A 88 4.02 -4.18 3.61
N ALA A 89 4.07 -5.46 3.97
CA ALA A 89 5.15 -6.02 4.80
C ALA A 89 6.54 -5.92 4.14
N GLY A 90 6.57 -5.90 2.80
CA GLY A 90 7.79 -5.92 1.98
C GLY A 90 8.01 -7.25 1.24
N ASN A 91 8.96 -7.23 0.31
CA ASN A 91 9.30 -8.34 -0.59
C ASN A 91 10.79 -8.77 -0.49
N GLU A 92 11.39 -8.74 0.71
CA GLU A 92 12.76 -9.18 0.95
C GLU A 92 12.91 -10.56 1.59
N ASN A 93 11.81 -11.21 1.96
CA ASN A 93 11.81 -12.45 2.73
C ASN A 93 12.67 -12.31 4.01
N ASP A 94 12.50 -11.18 4.68
CA ASP A 94 13.14 -10.85 5.97
C ASP A 94 12.08 -10.41 6.99
N ASP A 95 12.53 -10.10 8.20
CA ASP A 95 11.72 -9.56 9.28
C ASP A 95 11.14 -8.18 8.92
N ALA A 96 9.82 -8.10 8.79
CA ALA A 96 9.08 -6.89 8.47
C ALA A 96 9.33 -5.75 9.48
N CYS A 97 9.72 -6.08 10.71
CA CYS A 97 10.05 -5.09 11.74
C CYS A 97 11.31 -4.26 11.42
N LYS A 98 12.13 -4.68 10.44
CA LYS A 98 13.33 -3.95 9.98
C LYS A 98 13.04 -2.92 8.87
N TYR A 99 11.79 -2.87 8.39
CA TYR A 99 11.38 -2.04 7.26
C TYR A 99 10.31 -1.03 7.69
N SER A 100 10.20 0.06 6.95
CA SER A 100 9.20 1.10 7.16
C SER A 100 8.42 1.30 5.87
N PRO A 101 7.09 1.48 5.92
CA PRO A 101 6.25 1.64 7.12
C PRO A 101 5.80 0.33 7.80
N SER A 102 6.25 -0.84 7.35
CA SER A 102 5.79 -2.14 7.91
C SER A 102 6.10 -2.37 9.40
N SER A 103 6.98 -1.56 10.00
CA SER A 103 7.29 -1.62 11.43
C SER A 103 6.44 -0.68 12.28
N THR A 104 5.58 0.14 11.66
CA THR A 104 4.74 1.13 12.32
C THR A 104 3.52 0.46 12.96
N PRO A 105 3.37 0.49 14.31
CA PRO A 105 2.30 -0.24 14.98
C PRO A 105 0.87 0.23 14.68
N ALA A 106 0.68 1.52 14.33
CA ALA A 106 -0.63 2.06 13.98
C ALA A 106 -1.07 1.74 12.54
N ALA A 107 -0.18 1.17 11.72
CA ALA A 107 -0.53 0.69 10.39
C ALA A 107 -1.01 -0.77 10.44
N ILE A 108 -1.88 -1.16 9.51
CA ILE A 108 -2.12 -2.58 9.23
C ILE A 108 -1.10 -3.05 8.20
N THR A 109 -0.18 -3.88 8.64
CA THR A 109 0.86 -4.46 7.80
C THR A 109 0.40 -5.80 7.22
N VAL A 110 0.39 -5.87 5.89
CA VAL A 110 -0.13 -7.01 5.15
C VAL A 110 1.03 -7.82 4.56
N GLY A 111 1.11 -9.11 4.88
CA GLY A 111 2.00 -10.10 4.27
C GLY A 111 1.39 -10.76 3.03
N SER A 112 2.22 -11.27 2.14
CA SER A 112 1.79 -11.87 0.87
C SER A 112 1.70 -13.39 0.99
N ILE A 113 0.57 -13.95 0.58
CA ILE A 113 0.39 -15.39 0.34
C ILE A 113 0.11 -15.67 -1.14
N LYS A 114 0.37 -16.91 -1.54
CA LYS A 114 0.02 -17.48 -2.85
C LYS A 114 -1.11 -18.49 -2.68
N GLN A 115 -1.59 -19.02 -3.81
CA GLN A 115 -2.59 -20.09 -3.82
C GLN A 115 -2.18 -21.26 -2.89
N GLY A 116 -3.14 -21.75 -2.11
CA GLY A 116 -2.92 -22.77 -1.09
C GLY A 116 -2.49 -22.22 0.28
N ASP A 117 -2.71 -20.93 0.53
CA ASP A 117 -2.46 -20.24 1.80
C ASP A 117 -1.01 -20.34 2.29
N VAL A 118 -0.08 -20.41 1.33
CA VAL A 118 1.36 -20.46 1.61
C VAL A 118 1.94 -19.06 1.48
N LYS A 119 2.81 -18.66 2.42
CA LYS A 119 3.57 -17.41 2.31
C LYS A 119 4.26 -17.35 0.95
N SER A 120 4.11 -16.23 0.24
CA SER A 120 4.87 -15.97 -0.97
C SER A 120 6.37 -16.00 -0.65
N SER A 121 7.18 -16.58 -1.52
CA SER A 121 8.62 -16.78 -1.27
C SER A 121 9.37 -15.47 -1.04
N PHE A 122 8.85 -14.35 -1.57
CA PHE A 122 9.41 -13.02 -1.39
C PHE A 122 8.86 -12.29 -0.17
N SER A 123 7.71 -12.68 0.41
CA SER A 123 7.05 -11.87 1.45
C SER A 123 7.93 -11.76 2.68
N ASN A 124 8.06 -10.54 3.21
CA ASN A 124 8.53 -10.37 4.58
C ASN A 124 7.56 -11.04 5.57
N HIS A 125 8.07 -11.30 6.77
CA HIS A 125 7.41 -12.06 7.83
C HIS A 125 7.78 -11.51 9.21
N GLY A 126 7.24 -12.08 10.28
CA GLY A 126 7.59 -11.71 11.66
C GLY A 126 6.45 -11.01 12.39
N ALA A 127 6.75 -10.48 13.58
CA ALA A 127 5.75 -9.98 14.52
C ALA A 127 5.06 -8.68 14.06
N CYS A 128 5.70 -7.92 13.16
CA CYS A 128 5.11 -6.69 12.60
C CYS A 128 4.19 -6.96 11.41
N VAL A 129 3.89 -8.23 11.07
CA VAL A 129 2.87 -8.55 10.06
C VAL A 129 1.57 -8.88 10.79
N ASP A 130 0.53 -8.07 10.56
CA ASP A 130 -0.78 -8.24 11.20
C ASP A 130 -1.62 -9.32 10.53
N ILE A 131 -1.68 -9.28 9.19
CA ILE A 131 -2.52 -10.15 8.39
C ILE A 131 -1.83 -10.59 7.10
N HIS A 132 -2.34 -11.63 6.46
CA HIS A 132 -1.88 -12.08 5.16
C HIS A 132 -2.99 -11.97 4.12
N ALA A 133 -2.63 -11.62 2.88
CA ALA A 133 -3.55 -11.51 1.75
C ALA A 133 -2.94 -12.08 0.46
N PRO A 134 -3.77 -12.48 -0.52
CA PRO A 134 -3.28 -12.89 -1.83
C PRO A 134 -2.40 -11.82 -2.47
N GLY A 135 -1.14 -12.15 -2.77
CA GLY A 135 -0.21 -11.22 -3.41
C GLY A 135 0.75 -11.87 -4.41
N SER A 136 0.50 -13.12 -4.78
CA SER A 136 1.21 -13.81 -5.87
C SER A 136 0.28 -14.02 -7.06
N LEU A 137 0.77 -13.73 -8.26
CA LEU A 137 0.06 -13.91 -9.53
C LEU A 137 -1.30 -13.19 -9.54
N ILE A 138 -1.31 -11.94 -9.10
CA ILE A 138 -2.50 -11.09 -9.07
C ILE A 138 -2.67 -10.42 -10.42
N ARG A 139 -3.78 -10.74 -11.09
CA ARG A 139 -4.20 -10.15 -12.36
C ARG A 139 -5.01 -8.88 -12.11
N ALA A 140 -4.56 -7.74 -12.63
CA ALA A 140 -5.27 -6.48 -12.57
C ALA A 140 -4.95 -5.58 -13.77
N ALA A 141 -5.49 -4.36 -13.81
CA ALA A 141 -5.26 -3.43 -14.92
C ALA A 141 -3.79 -2.97 -14.99
N TRP A 142 -3.36 -2.59 -16.19
CA TRP A 142 -2.01 -2.10 -16.45
C TRP A 142 -2.02 -0.77 -17.19
N ALA A 143 -0.88 -0.07 -17.20
CA ALA A 143 -0.79 1.33 -17.59
C ALA A 143 -0.52 1.55 -19.09
N GLU A 144 -0.36 0.49 -19.89
CA GLU A 144 0.00 0.63 -21.32
C GLU A 144 -1.21 0.95 -22.21
N SER A 145 -2.43 0.58 -21.81
CA SER A 145 -3.67 1.02 -22.47
C SER A 145 -4.90 0.86 -21.57
N ASP A 146 -6.03 1.46 -21.97
CA ASP A 146 -7.31 1.41 -21.23
C ASP A 146 -7.90 -0.01 -21.06
N LYS A 147 -7.42 -0.98 -21.84
CA LYS A 147 -7.87 -2.38 -21.78
C LYS A 147 -6.79 -3.32 -21.28
N ASP A 148 -5.62 -2.79 -20.95
CA ASP A 148 -4.47 -3.62 -20.64
C ASP A 148 -4.56 -4.22 -19.25
N VAL A 149 -4.05 -5.44 -19.13
CA VAL A 149 -4.07 -6.23 -17.90
C VAL A 149 -2.75 -6.96 -17.75
N ASN A 150 -2.25 -7.01 -16.53
CA ASN A 150 -1.01 -7.69 -16.23
C ASN A 150 -1.15 -8.53 -14.96
N THR A 151 -0.39 -9.63 -14.90
CA THR A 151 -0.34 -10.53 -13.75
C THR A 151 1.02 -10.41 -13.10
N ILE A 152 1.05 -9.86 -11.89
CA ILE A 152 2.31 -9.63 -11.15
C ILE A 152 2.24 -10.28 -9.77
N SER A 153 3.42 -10.57 -9.21
CA SER A 153 3.59 -11.04 -7.84
C SER A 153 4.35 -9.99 -7.04
N GLY A 154 3.95 -9.81 -5.79
CA GLY A 154 4.50 -8.80 -4.89
C GLY A 154 3.42 -8.00 -4.21
N LEU A 155 3.62 -7.68 -2.93
CA LEU A 155 3.01 -6.48 -2.32
C LEU A 155 3.75 -5.19 -2.74
N THR A 156 4.77 -5.39 -3.60
CA THR A 156 5.58 -4.48 -4.41
C THR A 156 6.60 -3.60 -3.66
N ARG A 157 7.80 -3.53 -4.24
CA ARG A 157 8.95 -2.71 -3.85
C ARG A 157 9.11 -1.47 -4.76
N ARG A 158 8.21 -1.25 -5.72
CA ARG A 158 8.50 -0.36 -6.86
C ARG A 158 7.24 0.32 -7.38
N ALA A 159 7.21 1.64 -7.17
CA ALA A 159 6.11 2.60 -7.23
C ALA A 159 5.08 2.34 -6.13
N SER A 160 4.46 3.42 -5.70
CA SER A 160 3.54 3.44 -4.58
C SER A 160 2.62 4.59 -4.81
N PHE A 161 1.35 4.30 -4.64
CA PHE A 161 0.34 5.31 -4.50
C PHE A 161 -0.17 5.13 -3.08
N CYS A 162 -0.21 6.22 -2.33
CA CYS A 162 -1.15 6.33 -1.23
C CYS A 162 -2.52 6.39 -1.90
N LEU A 163 -3.25 5.28 -1.84
CA LEU A 163 -4.63 5.22 -2.28
C LEU A 163 -5.49 5.64 -1.11
N LEU A 164 -6.20 6.75 -1.26
CA LEU A 164 -7.30 7.09 -0.37
C LEU A 164 -8.57 6.44 -0.92
N PHE A 165 -9.18 5.53 -0.17
CA PHE A 165 -10.54 5.09 -0.41
C PHE A 165 -11.52 6.06 0.25
N LEU A 166 -12.61 6.41 -0.43
CA LEU A 166 -13.79 7.06 0.15
C LEU A 166 -15.05 6.28 -0.21
#